data_AF-A0A3D1ZCG5-F1
#
_entry.id   AF-A0A3D1ZCG5-F1
#
_cell.length_a   1.000
_cell.length_b   1.000
_cell.length_c   1.000
_cell.angle_alpha   90.00
_cell.angle_beta   90.00
_cell.angle_gamma   90.00
#
_symmetry.space_group_name_H-M   'P 1'
#
loop_
_entity.id
_entity.type
_entity.pdbx_description
1 polymer ?
#
loop_
_entity_poly.entity_id
_entity_poly.type
_entity_poly.pdbx_seq_one_letter_code
_entity_poly.pdbx_strand_id
1 'polypeptide(L)'
;MAGVSNDEAFDATPYAAAYSRYFARHPFTQMMPRKIKTAFSSCNDDCAMTPIHDVGFLPRIQDGEKGFKMVMGGGTAIMPRIAPTLYEFIGLNDYLKVTEAALRVFHGSDELRKNRSKARVKFLIDRIGIDDFRNLVEEAMKEDWAQRSFDPTPLLFLEDESIDAPALDGNYTTVNGDTPEYKAWFDSNVESQKQEGYSVVQVKLPLGDINPDQFHALADLSRKYGGGRARITAQQNFALRWVPNNALNEVWNTLIDMGFGEAGANGITDIVSCPGTDSCKLGITASMGLGQALIETVNGLDTSDPLVQKMHIKMSGCPNGCGLHHIANIGF
;
A
#
# COMPACT_ATOMS: atom_id res chain seq x y z
N MET A 1 6.40 0.81 6.36
CA MET A 1 6.58 -0.63 6.62
C MET A 1 5.98 -0.98 7.99
N ALA A 2 4.69 -1.29 8.06
CA ALA A 2 3.98 -1.43 9.34
C ALA A 2 4.59 -2.53 10.24
N GLY A 3 4.70 -2.26 11.53
CA GLY A 3 5.27 -3.12 12.56
C GLY A 3 6.80 -3.06 12.68
N VAL A 4 7.50 -2.49 11.70
CA VAL A 4 8.99 -2.43 11.67
C VAL A 4 9.56 -1.04 11.36
N SER A 5 8.73 -0.11 10.86
CA SER A 5 9.13 1.26 10.53
C SER A 5 9.65 2.00 11.77
N ASN A 6 10.69 2.81 11.60
CA ASN A 6 11.19 3.72 12.66
C ASN A 6 10.29 4.95 12.88
N ASP A 7 9.46 5.28 11.89
CA ASP A 7 8.63 6.49 11.81
C ASP A 7 7.13 6.21 12.00
N GLU A 8 6.76 5.02 12.45
CA GLU A 8 5.36 4.65 12.66
C GLU A 8 4.80 5.13 14.01
N ALA A 9 3.58 5.66 13.99
CA ALA A 9 2.88 6.01 15.23
C ALA A 9 2.43 4.75 15.98
N PHE A 10 1.90 3.77 15.25
CA PHE A 10 1.68 2.39 15.70
C PHE A 10 1.41 1.49 14.49
N ASP A 11 1.58 0.18 14.67
CA ASP A 11 1.29 -0.81 13.63
C ASP A 11 -0.21 -0.88 13.32
N ALA A 12 -0.59 -0.52 12.08
CA ALA A 12 -1.98 -0.56 11.63
C ALA A 12 -2.43 -1.95 11.13
N THR A 13 -1.52 -2.91 10.99
CA THR A 13 -1.80 -4.26 10.44
C THR A 13 -2.96 -4.97 11.14
N PRO A 14 -3.05 -5.00 12.49
CA PRO A 14 -4.15 -5.68 13.16
C PRO A 14 -5.53 -5.10 12.79
N TYR A 15 -5.60 -3.78 12.65
CA TYR A 15 -6.84 -3.05 12.37
C TYR A 15 -7.25 -3.13 10.90
N ALA A 16 -6.27 -3.10 9.98
CA ALA A 16 -6.51 -3.33 8.56
C ALA A 16 -7.04 -4.75 8.30
N ALA A 17 -6.51 -5.75 9.00
CA ALA A 17 -7.00 -7.12 8.90
C ALA A 17 -8.40 -7.27 9.50
N ALA A 18 -8.68 -6.65 10.65
CA ALA A 18 -10.02 -6.62 11.23
C ALA A 18 -11.03 -5.95 10.30
N TYR A 19 -10.67 -4.84 9.66
CA TYR A 19 -11.48 -4.19 8.62
C TYR A 19 -11.81 -5.17 7.49
N SER A 20 -10.81 -5.87 6.96
CA SER A 20 -11.01 -6.84 5.88
C SER A 20 -11.95 -7.97 6.29
N ARG A 21 -11.71 -8.57 7.47
CA ARG A 21 -12.53 -9.63 8.04
C ARG A 21 -13.98 -9.19 8.28
N TYR A 22 -14.17 -7.95 8.72
CA TYR A 22 -15.50 -7.38 8.97
C TYR A 22 -16.27 -7.14 7.67
N PHE A 23 -15.64 -6.51 6.68
CA PHE A 23 -16.36 -5.99 5.50
C PHE A 23 -16.41 -6.94 4.29
N ALA A 24 -15.43 -7.84 4.11
CA ALA A 24 -15.30 -8.61 2.86
C ALA A 24 -16.54 -9.45 2.52
N ARG A 25 -17.27 -9.94 3.53
CA ARG A 25 -18.51 -10.73 3.37
C ARG A 25 -19.72 -10.13 4.06
N HIS A 26 -19.63 -8.85 4.40
CA HIS A 26 -20.72 -8.16 5.07
C HIS A 26 -21.95 -8.07 4.14
N PRO A 27 -23.19 -8.30 4.63
CA PRO A 27 -24.37 -8.36 3.76
C PRO A 27 -24.58 -7.16 2.83
N PHE A 28 -24.42 -5.92 3.33
CA PHE A 28 -24.66 -4.72 2.51
C PHE A 28 -23.49 -4.33 1.60
N THR A 29 -22.26 -4.84 1.85
CA THR A 29 -21.09 -4.50 1.02
C THR A 29 -21.11 -5.18 -0.34
N GLN A 30 -21.94 -6.21 -0.51
CA GLN A 30 -22.11 -6.95 -1.77
C GLN A 30 -22.81 -6.12 -2.86
N MET A 31 -23.65 -5.16 -2.46
CA MET A 31 -24.55 -4.43 -3.37
C MET A 31 -24.36 -2.91 -3.33
N MET A 32 -23.17 -2.43 -2.97
CA MET A 32 -22.87 -0.99 -2.98
C MET A 32 -22.95 -0.39 -4.41
N PRO A 33 -23.25 0.92 -4.56
CA PRO A 33 -23.36 1.55 -5.88
C PRO A 33 -22.10 1.38 -6.76
N ARG A 34 -20.92 1.38 -6.15
CA ARG A 34 -19.63 1.15 -6.83
C ARG A 34 -18.56 0.66 -5.84
N LYS A 35 -17.36 0.38 -6.35
CA LYS A 35 -16.20 -0.07 -5.56
C LYS A 35 -15.84 0.92 -4.44
N ILE A 36 -15.37 0.37 -3.33
CA ILE A 36 -14.73 1.09 -2.22
C ILE A 36 -13.29 0.58 -2.12
N LYS A 37 -12.34 1.52 -2.10
CA LYS A 37 -10.92 1.31 -1.85
C LYS A 37 -10.60 1.87 -0.47
N THR A 38 -9.90 1.09 0.34
CA THR A 38 -9.52 1.49 1.70
C THR A 38 -8.03 1.39 1.87
N ALA A 39 -7.43 2.36 2.55
CA ALA A 39 -6.02 2.35 2.93
C ALA A 39 -5.84 2.63 4.42
N PHE A 40 -4.84 1.98 5.01
CA PHE A 40 -4.36 2.24 6.36
C PHE A 40 -2.89 2.63 6.25
N SER A 41 -2.53 3.81 6.74
CA SER A 41 -1.13 4.17 6.94
C SER A 41 -0.66 3.68 8.31
N SER A 42 0.66 3.58 8.49
CA SER A 42 1.30 3.41 9.80
C SER A 42 2.33 4.50 10.10
N CYS A 43 2.87 5.14 9.07
CA CYS A 43 3.84 6.24 9.21
C CYS A 43 3.17 7.61 9.30
N ASN A 44 3.92 8.57 9.85
CA ASN A 44 3.44 9.94 10.08
C ASN A 44 3.15 10.71 8.79
N ASP A 45 3.91 10.48 7.72
CA ASP A 45 3.80 11.19 6.44
C ASP A 45 2.81 10.56 5.45
N ASP A 46 2.04 9.57 5.89
CA ASP A 46 1.05 8.86 5.05
C ASP A 46 1.62 8.15 3.81
N CYS A 47 2.42 7.13 4.08
CA CYS A 47 3.02 6.18 3.14
C CYS A 47 1.98 5.31 2.41
N ALA A 48 0.71 5.33 2.84
CA ALA A 48 -0.37 4.63 2.14
C ALA A 48 -1.16 5.54 1.19
N MET A 49 -0.82 6.84 1.13
CA MET A 49 -1.51 7.85 0.32
C MET A 49 -3.02 7.80 0.57
N THR A 50 -3.42 7.80 1.84
CA THR A 50 -4.81 7.64 2.24
C THR A 50 -5.79 8.60 1.56
N PRO A 51 -5.46 9.87 1.20
CA PRO A 51 -6.40 10.77 0.54
C PRO A 51 -6.81 10.35 -0.88
N ILE A 52 -6.13 9.41 -1.52
CA ILE A 52 -6.53 8.92 -2.84
C ILE A 52 -7.47 7.71 -2.80
N HIS A 53 -7.83 7.25 -1.60
CA HIS A 53 -8.71 6.10 -1.37
C HIS A 53 -10.14 6.56 -1.07
N ASP A 54 -11.13 5.69 -1.26
CA ASP A 54 -12.52 6.04 -0.88
C ASP A 54 -12.61 6.22 0.63
N VAL A 55 -11.90 5.40 1.40
CA VAL A 55 -11.74 5.51 2.86
C VAL A 55 -10.25 5.43 3.20
N GLY A 56 -9.77 6.32 4.05
CA GLY A 56 -8.37 6.37 4.44
C GLY A 56 -8.22 6.53 5.95
N PHE A 57 -7.32 5.76 6.55
CA PHE A 57 -7.01 5.81 7.98
C PHE A 57 -5.55 6.18 8.21
N LEU A 58 -5.30 7.34 8.82
CA LEU A 58 -3.98 7.77 9.23
C LEU A 58 -3.85 7.59 10.74
N PRO A 59 -2.79 6.95 11.24
CA PRO A 59 -2.66 6.68 12.66
C PRO A 59 -2.48 8.00 13.43
N ARG A 60 -3.16 8.10 14.57
CA ARG A 60 -3.11 9.24 15.48
C ARG A 60 -3.07 8.77 16.92
N ILE A 61 -2.31 9.49 17.73
CA ILE A 61 -2.34 9.39 19.18
C ILE A 61 -2.85 10.73 19.70
N GLN A 62 -3.98 10.72 20.40
CA GLN A 62 -4.60 11.90 20.98
C GLN A 62 -4.83 11.63 22.47
N ASP A 63 -4.29 12.50 23.33
CA ASP A 63 -4.43 12.38 24.80
C ASP A 63 -4.02 11.00 25.37
N GLY A 64 -3.04 10.35 24.73
CA GLY A 64 -2.55 9.02 25.10
C GLY A 64 -3.35 7.85 24.50
N GLU A 65 -4.47 8.12 23.84
CA GLU A 65 -5.30 7.12 23.18
C GLU A 65 -4.91 6.94 21.72
N LYS A 66 -4.82 5.69 21.26
CA LYS A 66 -4.60 5.35 19.86
C LYS A 66 -5.92 5.44 19.09
N GLY A 67 -5.83 5.91 17.86
CA GLY A 67 -6.95 5.99 16.94
C GLY A 67 -6.49 6.34 15.53
N PHE A 68 -7.44 6.76 14.71
CA PHE A 68 -7.18 7.17 13.33
C PHE A 68 -7.83 8.51 13.02
N LYS A 69 -7.11 9.35 12.28
CA LYS A 69 -7.77 10.33 11.41
C LYS A 69 -8.39 9.57 10.24
N MET A 70 -9.66 9.83 9.95
CA MET A 70 -10.41 9.21 8.87
C MET A 70 -10.69 10.23 7.76
N VAL A 71 -10.24 9.93 6.55
CA VAL A 71 -10.57 10.67 5.33
C VAL A 71 -11.52 9.85 4.44
N MET A 72 -12.40 10.51 3.70
CA MET A 72 -13.35 9.81 2.83
C MET A 72 -13.65 10.59 1.55
N GLY A 73 -13.78 9.88 0.41
CA GLY A 73 -14.14 10.49 -0.87
C GLY A 73 -12.99 10.73 -1.85
N GLY A 74 -11.87 10.02 -1.72
CA GLY A 74 -10.75 10.11 -2.65
C GLY A 74 -10.91 9.28 -3.93
N GLY A 75 -10.01 9.50 -4.89
CA GLY A 75 -9.85 8.58 -6.02
C GLY A 75 -9.10 9.19 -7.20
N THR A 76 -8.37 8.35 -7.94
CA THR A 76 -7.47 8.71 -9.05
C THR A 76 -7.98 8.32 -10.45
N ALA A 77 -9.28 8.08 -10.62
CA ALA A 77 -9.83 7.90 -11.97
C ALA A 77 -10.02 9.27 -12.67
N ILE A 78 -10.55 9.26 -13.90
CA ILE A 78 -10.92 10.41 -14.77
C ILE A 78 -11.16 11.77 -14.07
N MET A 79 -11.96 11.80 -13.00
CA MET A 79 -12.17 13.01 -12.17
C MET A 79 -11.47 12.84 -10.82
N PRO A 80 -10.17 13.15 -10.68
CA PRO A 80 -9.46 12.89 -9.44
C PRO A 80 -9.98 13.76 -8.29
N ARG A 81 -9.94 13.22 -7.08
CA ARG A 81 -10.30 13.90 -5.83
C ARG A 81 -9.34 13.49 -4.71
N ILE A 82 -8.99 14.47 -3.89
CA ILE A 82 -8.35 14.28 -2.59
C ILE A 82 -9.48 14.16 -1.56
N ALA A 83 -9.45 13.08 -0.78
CA ALA A 83 -10.45 12.82 0.24
C ALA A 83 -10.39 13.92 1.33
N PRO A 84 -11.50 14.64 1.61
CA PRO A 84 -11.58 15.49 2.79
C PRO A 84 -11.55 14.69 4.09
N THR A 85 -11.20 15.35 5.21
CA THR A 85 -11.32 14.75 6.54
C THR A 85 -12.79 14.51 6.90
N LEU A 86 -13.13 13.25 7.18
CA LEU A 86 -14.42 12.92 7.79
C LEU A 86 -14.35 13.08 9.31
N TYR A 87 -13.33 12.51 9.97
CA TYR A 87 -13.08 12.68 11.41
C TYR A 87 -11.59 12.93 11.65
N GLU A 88 -11.25 13.91 12.48
CA GLU A 88 -9.84 14.16 12.87
C GLU A 88 -9.31 13.05 13.79
N PHE A 89 -10.18 12.40 14.56
CA PHE A 89 -9.84 11.26 15.40
C PHE A 89 -11.04 10.32 15.59
N ILE A 90 -10.79 9.01 15.49
CA ILE A 90 -11.71 7.94 15.84
C ILE A 90 -10.91 6.90 16.63
N GLY A 91 -11.41 6.51 17.81
CA GLY A 91 -10.80 5.46 18.62
C GLY A 91 -10.80 4.09 17.93
N LEU A 92 -9.85 3.25 18.32
CA LEU A 92 -9.69 1.88 17.77
C LEU A 92 -10.89 0.96 18.02
N ASN A 93 -11.76 1.29 18.98
CA ASN A 93 -12.97 0.52 19.24
C ASN A 93 -14.14 0.90 18.31
N ASP A 94 -14.11 2.13 17.77
CA ASP A 94 -15.26 2.70 17.04
C ASP A 94 -15.05 2.74 15.53
N TYR A 95 -13.81 2.69 15.05
CA TYR A 95 -13.51 2.90 13.62
C TYR A 95 -14.29 1.97 12.68
N LEU A 96 -14.54 0.71 13.07
CA LEU A 96 -15.35 -0.22 12.26
C LEU A 96 -16.81 0.20 12.19
N LYS A 97 -17.42 0.63 13.31
CA LYS A 97 -18.81 1.08 13.33
C LYS A 97 -19.00 2.37 12.55
N VAL A 98 -18.12 3.34 12.75
CA VAL A 98 -18.14 4.61 12.02
C VAL A 98 -17.98 4.38 10.53
N THR A 99 -17.09 3.47 10.14
CA THR A 99 -16.96 3.03 8.75
C THR A 99 -18.24 2.39 8.24
N GLU A 100 -18.84 1.47 9.00
CA GLU A 100 -20.09 0.82 8.60
C GLU A 100 -21.21 1.84 8.37
N ALA A 101 -21.35 2.82 9.27
CA ALA A 101 -22.31 3.91 9.11
C ALA A 101 -22.06 4.69 7.81
N ALA A 102 -20.81 5.08 7.54
CA ALA A 102 -20.42 5.75 6.30
C ALA A 102 -20.69 4.91 5.04
N LEU A 103 -20.45 3.61 5.09
CA LEU A 103 -20.74 2.70 3.99
C LEU A 103 -22.24 2.44 3.82
N ARG A 104 -23.04 2.49 4.89
CA ARG A 104 -24.51 2.42 4.82
C ARG A 104 -25.10 3.66 4.16
N VAL A 105 -24.60 4.85 4.48
CA VAL A 105 -24.96 6.10 3.78
C VAL A 105 -24.64 5.99 2.29
N PHE A 106 -23.45 5.49 1.94
CA PHE A 106 -23.09 5.25 0.54
C PHE A 106 -24.00 4.19 -0.11
N HIS A 107 -24.27 3.08 0.56
CA HIS A 107 -25.10 1.99 0.06
C HIS A 107 -26.54 2.43 -0.23
N GLY A 108 -27.13 3.26 0.65
CA GLY A 108 -28.49 3.78 0.55
C GLY A 108 -28.69 4.90 -0.48
N SER A 109 -27.65 5.30 -1.21
CA SER A 109 -27.75 6.38 -2.19
C SER A 109 -28.30 5.90 -3.55
N ASP A 110 -29.61 6.04 -3.74
CA ASP A 110 -30.28 5.72 -5.02
C ASP A 110 -29.79 6.58 -6.18
N GLU A 111 -29.39 7.81 -5.92
CA GLU A 111 -28.85 8.70 -6.95
C GLU A 111 -27.57 8.13 -7.58
N LEU A 112 -26.64 7.61 -6.78
CA LEU A 112 -25.38 7.03 -7.27
C LEU A 112 -25.61 5.79 -8.12
N ARG A 113 -26.80 5.18 -8.07
CA ARG A 113 -27.17 4.02 -8.89
C ARG A 113 -27.68 4.41 -10.28
N LYS A 114 -27.96 5.70 -10.54
CA LYS A 114 -28.47 6.19 -11.84
C LYS A 114 -27.41 6.22 -12.93
N ASN A 115 -26.16 6.58 -12.59
CA ASN A 115 -25.08 6.67 -13.56
C ASN A 115 -23.78 6.06 -13.02
N ARG A 116 -23.36 4.95 -13.64
CA ARG A 116 -22.16 4.20 -13.25
C ARG A 116 -20.87 5.03 -13.24
N SER A 117 -20.73 6.03 -14.12
CA SER A 117 -19.52 6.89 -14.16
C SER A 117 -19.46 7.88 -12.99
N LYS A 118 -20.61 8.14 -12.34
CA LYS A 118 -20.76 9.02 -11.19
C LYS A 118 -21.22 8.27 -9.92
N ALA A 119 -20.92 6.97 -9.83
CA ALA A 119 -21.44 6.09 -8.77
C ALA A 119 -20.50 5.91 -7.55
N ARG A 120 -19.34 6.55 -7.53
CA ARG A 120 -18.38 6.48 -6.41
C ARG A 120 -18.77 7.45 -5.29
N VAL A 121 -18.42 7.13 -4.05
CA VAL A 121 -18.81 7.94 -2.88
C VAL A 121 -18.34 9.40 -2.94
N LYS A 122 -17.21 9.66 -3.61
CA LYS A 122 -16.74 11.03 -3.85
C LYS A 122 -17.75 11.93 -4.55
N PHE A 123 -18.64 11.41 -5.40
CA PHE A 123 -19.66 12.23 -6.06
C PHE A 123 -20.80 12.60 -5.13
N LEU A 124 -21.12 11.75 -4.16
CA LEU A 124 -22.06 12.08 -3.11
C LEU A 124 -21.48 13.19 -2.23
N ILE A 125 -20.22 13.03 -1.80
CA ILE A 125 -19.51 14.01 -0.97
C ILE A 125 -19.33 15.35 -1.71
N ASP A 126 -18.95 15.34 -3.00
CA ASP A 126 -18.87 16.57 -3.82
C ASP A 126 -20.21 17.33 -3.86
N ARG A 127 -21.33 16.61 -3.82
CA ARG A 127 -22.68 17.19 -3.95
C ARG A 127 -23.20 17.77 -2.64
N ILE A 128 -23.05 17.05 -1.53
CA ILE A 128 -23.61 17.46 -0.24
C ILE A 128 -22.57 18.15 0.67
N GLY A 129 -21.28 17.99 0.39
CA GLY A 129 -20.21 18.44 1.27
C GLY A 129 -19.86 17.40 2.34
N ILE A 130 -18.64 17.48 2.87
CA ILE A 130 -18.15 16.51 3.86
C ILE A 130 -18.87 16.64 5.21
N ASP A 131 -19.31 17.84 5.58
CA ASP A 131 -20.00 18.09 6.84
C ASP A 131 -21.42 17.51 6.83
N ASP A 132 -22.19 17.69 5.75
CA ASP A 132 -23.50 17.04 5.61
C ASP A 132 -23.37 15.52 5.50
N PHE A 133 -22.32 15.03 4.83
CA PHE A 133 -22.02 13.60 4.85
C PHE A 133 -21.73 13.10 6.27
N ARG A 134 -20.95 13.84 7.07
CA ARG A 134 -20.69 13.52 8.48
C ARG A 134 -21.98 13.46 9.29
N ASN A 135 -22.89 14.43 9.11
CA ASN A 135 -24.19 14.43 9.77
C ASN A 135 -24.99 13.15 9.44
N LEU A 136 -24.99 12.70 8.18
CA LEU A 136 -25.64 11.43 7.79
C LEU A 136 -24.99 10.21 8.47
N VAL A 137 -23.66 10.20 8.64
CA VAL A 137 -22.95 9.15 9.38
C VAL A 137 -23.35 9.16 10.85
N GLU A 138 -23.42 10.33 11.47
CA GLU A 138 -23.84 10.49 12.86
C GLU A 138 -25.29 10.06 13.09
N GLU A 139 -26.20 10.34 12.15
CA GLU A 139 -27.57 9.82 12.21
C GLU A 139 -27.62 8.29 12.08
N ALA A 140 -26.87 7.70 11.14
CA ALA A 140 -26.79 6.25 11.00
C ALA A 140 -26.21 5.56 12.25
N MET A 141 -25.32 6.24 12.98
CA MET A 141 -24.75 5.75 14.24
C MET A 141 -25.78 5.72 15.40
N LYS A 142 -26.93 6.38 15.28
CA LYS A 142 -28.01 6.33 16.30
C LYS A 142 -28.91 5.09 16.16
N GLU A 143 -28.82 4.38 15.06
CA GLU A 143 -29.65 3.19 14.80
C GLU A 143 -29.28 2.01 15.72
N ASP A 144 -30.25 1.12 15.96
CA ASP A 144 -30.11 -0.04 16.87
C ASP A 144 -28.88 -0.92 16.58
N TRP A 145 -28.44 -1.03 15.32
CA TRP A 145 -27.29 -1.87 14.97
C TRP A 145 -25.98 -1.28 15.50
N ALA A 146 -25.82 0.04 15.47
CA ALA A 146 -24.61 0.74 15.91
C ALA A 146 -24.51 0.80 17.44
N GLN A 147 -25.66 0.83 18.12
CA GLN A 147 -25.76 0.87 19.58
C GLN A 147 -25.47 -0.48 20.25
N ARG A 148 -25.45 -1.58 19.50
CA ARG A 148 -25.09 -2.90 20.04
C ARG A 148 -23.65 -2.92 20.51
N SER A 149 -23.40 -3.63 21.61
CA SER A 149 -22.03 -3.93 22.04
C SER A 149 -21.29 -4.67 20.92
N PHE A 150 -20.08 -4.20 20.64
CA PHE A 150 -19.22 -4.75 19.59
C PHE A 150 -17.79 -4.67 20.10
N ASP A 151 -17.12 -5.81 20.07
CA ASP A 151 -15.71 -5.92 20.39
C ASP A 151 -14.95 -6.25 19.10
N PRO A 152 -14.07 -5.36 18.59
CA PRO A 152 -13.26 -5.65 17.42
C PRO A 152 -12.12 -6.63 17.69
N THR A 153 -11.79 -6.92 18.95
CA THR A 153 -10.62 -7.72 19.35
C THR A 153 -10.55 -9.09 18.65
N PRO A 154 -11.64 -9.89 18.55
CA PRO A 154 -11.60 -11.17 17.87
C PRO A 154 -11.30 -11.09 16.36
N LEU A 155 -11.47 -9.90 15.76
CA LEU A 155 -11.21 -9.65 14.35
C LEU A 155 -9.76 -9.22 14.12
N LEU A 156 -9.06 -8.73 15.14
CA LEU A 156 -7.69 -8.25 15.01
C LEU A 156 -6.77 -9.38 14.53
N PHE A 157 -5.81 -9.02 13.68
CA PHE A 157 -4.69 -9.90 13.33
C PHE A 157 -3.50 -9.54 14.21
N LEU A 158 -3.44 -10.20 15.37
CA LEU A 158 -2.35 -10.05 16.32
C LEU A 158 -1.37 -11.21 16.08
N GLU A 159 -0.29 -10.91 15.38
CA GLU A 159 0.80 -11.84 15.09
C GLU A 159 2.10 -11.21 15.59
N ASP A 160 2.88 -11.97 16.37
CA ASP A 160 4.24 -11.59 16.73
C ASP A 160 5.21 -12.22 15.73
N GLU A 161 5.62 -11.43 14.76
CA GLU A 161 6.54 -11.87 13.71
C GLU A 161 7.96 -12.13 14.22
N SER A 162 8.32 -11.63 15.41
CA SER A 162 9.66 -11.82 15.97
C SER A 162 9.96 -13.28 16.32
N ILE A 163 8.91 -14.10 16.52
CA ILE A 163 9.01 -15.53 16.82
C ILE A 163 9.67 -16.29 15.66
N ASP A 164 9.45 -15.85 14.42
CA ASP A 164 9.99 -16.49 13.22
C ASP A 164 11.20 -15.73 12.65
N ALA A 165 11.72 -14.73 13.36
CA ALA A 165 12.87 -13.96 12.90
C ALA A 165 14.12 -14.87 12.84
N PRO A 166 14.86 -14.89 11.70
CA PRO A 166 16.10 -15.66 11.59
C PRO A 166 17.15 -15.22 12.60
N ALA A 167 17.96 -16.15 13.11
CA ALA A 167 18.97 -15.84 14.10
C ALA A 167 20.08 -14.92 13.55
N LEU A 168 20.51 -13.96 14.38
CA LEU A 168 21.56 -12.99 14.04
C LEU A 168 22.97 -13.60 14.05
N ASP A 169 23.17 -14.72 14.74
CA ASP A 169 24.44 -15.45 14.82
C ASP A 169 24.62 -16.47 13.67
N GLY A 170 23.78 -16.38 12.63
CA GLY A 170 23.91 -17.20 11.44
C GLY A 170 25.27 -17.04 10.75
N ASN A 171 25.81 -18.16 10.27
CA ASN A 171 27.01 -18.19 9.43
C ASN A 171 26.63 -17.82 7.99
N TYR A 172 26.48 -16.52 7.71
CA TYR A 172 26.25 -16.00 6.36
C TYR A 172 27.57 -15.72 5.65
N THR A 173 27.63 -15.96 4.35
CA THR A 173 28.82 -15.66 3.57
C THR A 173 28.86 -14.17 3.17
N THR A 174 30.01 -13.52 3.27
CA THR A 174 30.20 -12.09 2.95
C THR A 174 30.91 -11.86 1.60
N VAL A 175 30.89 -12.84 0.70
CA VAL A 175 31.63 -12.78 -0.56
C VAL A 175 31.09 -11.64 -1.44
N ASN A 176 31.96 -10.68 -1.78
CA ASN A 176 31.66 -9.50 -2.63
C ASN A 176 30.80 -8.39 -2.00
N GLY A 177 30.75 -8.30 -0.66
CA GLY A 177 29.95 -7.30 0.07
C GLY A 177 30.38 -5.83 -0.03
N ASP A 178 31.49 -5.50 -0.68
CA ASP A 178 32.01 -4.12 -0.77
C ASP A 178 32.20 -3.65 -2.23
N THR A 179 31.39 -4.17 -3.15
CA THR A 179 31.38 -3.71 -4.55
C THR A 179 30.57 -2.41 -4.70
N PRO A 180 30.90 -1.53 -5.67
CA PRO A 180 30.06 -0.36 -5.98
C PRO A 180 28.60 -0.73 -6.27
N GLU A 181 28.36 -1.86 -6.92
CA GLU A 181 27.03 -2.38 -7.25
C GLU A 181 26.26 -2.79 -5.99
N TYR A 182 26.90 -3.51 -5.06
CA TYR A 182 26.30 -3.83 -3.77
C TYR A 182 25.98 -2.56 -2.99
N LYS A 183 26.89 -1.59 -2.96
CA LYS A 183 26.65 -0.33 -2.26
C LYS A 183 25.44 0.42 -2.83
N ALA A 184 25.32 0.51 -4.15
CA ALA A 184 24.17 1.13 -4.79
C ALA A 184 22.86 0.40 -4.46
N TRP A 185 22.87 -0.94 -4.47
CA TRP A 185 21.72 -1.74 -4.07
C TRP A 185 21.39 -1.54 -2.58
N PHE A 186 22.37 -1.60 -1.70
CA PHE A 186 22.18 -1.39 -0.26
C PHE A 186 21.56 -0.02 0.01
N ASP A 187 22.11 1.04 -0.58
CA ASP A 187 21.66 2.43 -0.36
C ASP A 187 20.21 2.69 -0.83
N SER A 188 19.69 1.88 -1.78
CA SER A 188 18.36 2.10 -2.39
C SER A 188 17.32 1.04 -2.07
N ASN A 189 17.74 -0.20 -1.79
CA ASN A 189 16.86 -1.34 -1.55
C ASN A 189 16.83 -1.78 -0.09
N VAL A 190 17.75 -1.31 0.76
CA VAL A 190 17.81 -1.72 2.17
C VAL A 190 17.43 -0.56 3.08
N GLU A 191 16.48 -0.82 3.97
CA GLU A 191 16.04 0.12 5.00
C GLU A 191 16.23 -0.51 6.38
N SER A 192 16.75 0.23 7.35
CA SER A 192 16.81 -0.27 8.73
C SER A 192 15.39 -0.39 9.33
N GLN A 193 15.13 -1.48 10.05
CA GLN A 193 13.94 -1.59 10.89
C GLN A 193 14.24 -1.16 12.34
N LYS A 194 13.19 -0.92 13.12
CA LYS A 194 13.31 -0.53 14.54
C LYS A 194 13.86 -1.64 15.44
N GLN A 195 13.80 -2.90 15.01
CA GLN A 195 14.38 -4.03 15.73
C GLN A 195 15.86 -4.17 15.38
N GLU A 196 16.73 -4.11 16.39
CA GLU A 196 18.17 -4.12 16.23
C GLU A 196 18.69 -5.39 15.54
N GLY A 197 19.69 -5.21 14.67
CA GLY A 197 20.33 -6.31 13.94
C GLY A 197 19.62 -6.76 12.66
N TYR A 198 18.43 -6.21 12.38
CA TYR A 198 17.63 -6.56 11.20
C TYR A 198 17.40 -5.37 10.28
N SER A 199 17.07 -5.68 9.02
CA SER A 199 16.70 -4.74 7.97
C SER A 199 15.50 -5.21 7.16
N VAL A 200 14.89 -4.27 6.44
CA VAL A 200 13.93 -4.50 5.36
C VAL A 200 14.66 -4.47 4.03
N VAL A 201 14.40 -5.45 3.17
CA VAL A 201 14.93 -5.53 1.81
C VAL A 201 13.79 -5.37 0.81
N GLN A 202 13.84 -4.31 0.01
CA GLN A 202 12.97 -4.07 -1.13
C GLN A 202 13.48 -4.88 -2.33
N VAL A 203 12.68 -5.83 -2.79
CA VAL A 203 12.94 -6.61 -4.00
C VAL A 203 12.26 -5.90 -5.16
N LYS A 204 13.07 -5.27 -6.01
CA LYS A 204 12.62 -4.53 -7.21
C LYS A 204 12.24 -5.53 -8.31
N LEU A 205 10.99 -5.48 -8.75
CA LEU A 205 10.43 -6.31 -9.82
C LEU A 205 10.17 -5.41 -11.03
N PRO A 206 10.85 -5.62 -12.16
CA PRO A 206 10.53 -4.89 -13.39
C PRO A 206 9.05 -5.00 -13.74
N LEU A 207 8.35 -3.87 -13.73
CA LEU A 207 6.90 -3.75 -14.00
C LEU A 207 5.99 -4.59 -13.08
N GLY A 208 6.53 -5.08 -11.95
CA GLY A 208 5.82 -6.00 -11.07
C GLY A 208 5.66 -7.43 -11.60
N ASP A 209 6.36 -7.79 -12.68
CA ASP A 209 6.29 -9.12 -13.27
C ASP A 209 7.20 -10.11 -12.54
N ILE A 210 6.67 -11.32 -12.35
CA ILE A 210 7.39 -12.45 -11.74
C ILE A 210 6.87 -13.76 -12.32
N ASN A 211 7.77 -14.64 -12.72
CA ASN A 211 7.41 -15.97 -13.22
C ASN A 211 7.30 -17.00 -12.07
N PRO A 212 6.73 -18.20 -12.32
CA PRO A 212 6.56 -19.21 -11.28
C PRO A 212 7.86 -19.64 -10.58
N ASP A 213 8.94 -19.84 -11.32
CA ASP A 213 10.22 -20.28 -10.76
C ASP A 213 10.84 -19.19 -9.88
N GLN A 214 10.81 -17.94 -10.35
CA GLN A 214 11.21 -16.78 -9.56
C GLN A 214 10.35 -16.62 -8.29
N PHE A 215 9.04 -16.87 -8.37
CA PHE A 215 8.15 -16.80 -7.22
C PHE A 215 8.45 -17.86 -6.17
N HIS A 216 8.74 -19.10 -6.60
CA HIS A 216 9.19 -20.18 -5.71
C HIS A 216 10.54 -19.83 -5.05
N ALA A 217 11.50 -19.36 -5.83
CA ALA A 217 12.80 -18.92 -5.32
C ALA A 217 12.68 -17.76 -4.33
N LEU A 218 11.79 -16.78 -4.58
CA LEU A 218 11.51 -15.69 -3.65
C LEU A 218 10.89 -16.20 -2.35
N ALA A 219 10.03 -17.22 -2.43
CA ALA A 219 9.44 -17.84 -1.25
C ALA A 219 10.50 -18.61 -0.42
N ASP A 220 11.45 -19.29 -1.07
CA ASP A 220 12.59 -19.92 -0.39
C ASP A 220 13.51 -18.88 0.28
N LEU A 221 13.82 -17.79 -0.44
CA LEU A 221 14.57 -16.66 0.09
C LEU A 221 13.89 -16.06 1.33
N SER A 222 12.58 -15.82 1.25
CA SER A 222 11.79 -15.30 2.37
C SER A 222 11.79 -16.25 3.57
N ARG A 223 11.68 -17.58 3.37
CA ARG A 223 11.78 -18.56 4.47
C ARG A 223 13.16 -18.57 5.12
N LYS A 224 14.22 -18.47 4.32
CA LYS A 224 15.60 -18.53 4.82
C LYS A 224 16.00 -17.24 5.55
N TYR A 225 15.61 -16.08 5.04
CA TYR A 225 16.14 -14.79 5.52
C TYR A 225 15.10 -13.80 6.05
N GLY A 226 13.80 -14.03 5.87
CA GLY A 226 12.76 -13.06 6.24
C GLY A 226 11.60 -13.64 7.05
N GLY A 227 11.84 -14.74 7.78
CA GLY A 227 10.84 -15.39 8.61
C GLY A 227 9.62 -15.92 7.85
N GLY A 228 9.79 -16.26 6.57
CA GLY A 228 8.75 -16.85 5.71
C GLY A 228 7.64 -15.89 5.28
N ARG A 229 7.83 -14.57 5.44
CA ARG A 229 6.85 -13.54 5.06
C ARG A 229 7.42 -12.58 4.02
N ALA A 230 6.52 -12.05 3.20
CA ALA A 230 6.79 -10.93 2.30
C ALA A 230 5.60 -9.97 2.28
N ARG A 231 5.86 -8.69 2.08
CA ARG A 231 4.84 -7.66 1.86
C ARG A 231 4.88 -7.23 0.39
N ILE A 232 3.74 -6.87 -0.19
CA ILE A 232 3.67 -6.28 -1.53
C ILE A 232 3.52 -4.77 -1.39
N THR A 233 4.19 -4.00 -2.24
CA THR A 233 4.23 -2.53 -2.16
C THR A 233 3.38 -1.87 -3.26
N ALA A 234 3.07 -0.58 -3.10
CA ALA A 234 2.37 0.21 -4.11
C ALA A 234 3.21 0.48 -5.38
N GLN A 235 4.51 0.16 -5.32
CA GLN A 235 5.46 0.19 -6.43
C GLN A 235 5.51 -1.16 -7.17
N GLN A 236 4.60 -2.09 -6.86
CA GLN A 236 4.52 -3.43 -7.48
C GLN A 236 5.70 -4.34 -7.12
N ASN A 237 6.40 -4.02 -6.02
CA ASN A 237 7.55 -4.75 -5.52
C ASN A 237 7.20 -5.63 -4.33
N PHE A 238 8.17 -6.44 -3.91
CA PHE A 238 8.11 -7.16 -2.63
C PHE A 238 9.02 -6.49 -1.59
N ALA A 239 8.66 -6.61 -0.32
CA ALA A 239 9.51 -6.23 0.81
C ALA A 239 9.66 -7.43 1.76
N LEU A 240 10.90 -7.84 1.99
CA LEU A 240 11.28 -8.84 2.98
C LEU A 240 11.66 -8.10 4.26
N ARG A 241 11.06 -8.48 5.38
CA ARG A 241 11.37 -7.89 6.70
C ARG A 241 12.12 -8.91 7.54
N TRP A 242 12.71 -8.46 8.65
CA TRP A 242 13.47 -9.32 9.55
C TRP A 242 14.69 -9.97 8.89
N VAL A 243 15.31 -9.30 7.91
CA VAL A 243 16.53 -9.79 7.27
C VAL A 243 17.73 -9.46 8.16
N PRO A 244 18.50 -10.44 8.65
CA PRO A 244 19.70 -10.16 9.44
C PRO A 244 20.69 -9.31 8.65
N ASN A 245 21.25 -8.27 9.28
CA ASN A 245 22.15 -7.34 8.60
C ASN A 245 23.39 -8.02 8.02
N ASN A 246 23.87 -9.09 8.68
CA ASN A 246 24.99 -9.90 8.20
C ASN A 246 24.62 -10.86 7.05
N ALA A 247 23.34 -11.05 6.74
CA ALA A 247 22.87 -11.88 5.63
C ALA A 247 22.66 -11.09 4.32
N LEU A 248 22.72 -9.75 4.36
CA LEU A 248 22.32 -8.89 3.25
C LEU A 248 23.08 -9.16 1.94
N ASN A 249 24.37 -9.47 2.03
CA ASN A 249 25.17 -9.80 0.85
C ASN A 249 24.73 -11.12 0.19
N GLU A 250 24.47 -12.17 0.97
CA GLU A 250 23.98 -13.45 0.46
C GLU A 250 22.57 -13.31 -0.13
N VAL A 251 21.71 -12.49 0.50
CA VAL A 251 20.40 -12.12 -0.04
C VAL A 251 20.53 -11.42 -1.39
N TRP A 252 21.41 -10.42 -1.49
CA TRP A 252 21.65 -9.71 -2.75
C TRP A 252 22.15 -10.62 -3.86
N ASN A 253 23.14 -11.49 -3.58
CA ASN A 253 23.63 -12.47 -4.56
C ASN A 253 22.51 -13.40 -5.04
N THR A 254 21.65 -13.88 -4.13
CA THR A 254 20.50 -14.71 -4.50
C THR A 254 19.51 -13.93 -5.38
N LEU A 255 19.28 -12.64 -5.10
CA LEU A 255 18.43 -11.79 -5.92
C LEU A 255 19.04 -11.54 -7.31
N ILE A 256 20.37 -11.41 -7.44
CA ILE A 256 21.06 -11.33 -8.74
C ILE A 256 20.75 -12.57 -9.57
N ASP A 257 20.90 -13.77 -9.00
CA ASP A 257 20.65 -15.03 -9.70
C ASP A 257 19.19 -15.14 -10.20
N MET A 258 18.26 -14.48 -9.51
CA MET A 258 16.84 -14.41 -9.87
C MET A 258 16.50 -13.31 -10.88
N GLY A 259 17.44 -12.39 -11.17
CA GLY A 259 17.20 -11.19 -11.99
C GLY A 259 16.55 -10.02 -11.25
N PHE A 260 16.60 -10.00 -9.92
CA PHE A 260 16.04 -8.95 -9.04
C PHE A 260 17.11 -8.21 -8.21
N GLY A 261 18.39 -8.34 -8.58
CA GLY A 261 19.52 -7.74 -7.88
C GLY A 261 19.79 -6.27 -8.21
N GLU A 262 19.00 -5.66 -9.09
CA GLU A 262 19.17 -4.25 -9.47
C GLU A 262 18.84 -3.28 -8.34
N ALA A 263 19.64 -2.22 -8.27
CA ALA A 263 19.41 -1.08 -7.38
C ALA A 263 18.23 -0.19 -7.86
N GLY A 264 17.85 0.75 -7.01
CA GLY A 264 16.92 1.82 -7.32
C GLY A 264 15.46 1.48 -7.01
N ALA A 265 15.20 0.58 -6.04
CA ALA A 265 13.84 0.38 -5.54
C ALA A 265 13.23 1.71 -5.07
N ASN A 266 11.95 1.93 -5.36
CA ASN A 266 11.23 3.17 -5.11
C ASN A 266 11.85 4.42 -5.79
N GLY A 267 12.72 4.25 -6.78
CA GLY A 267 13.34 5.36 -7.52
C GLY A 267 12.79 5.57 -8.93
N ILE A 268 13.48 6.42 -9.71
CA ILE A 268 13.09 6.74 -11.09
C ILE A 268 13.16 5.55 -12.06
N THR A 269 14.02 4.58 -11.75
CA THR A 269 14.16 3.32 -12.51
C THR A 269 13.17 2.24 -12.07
N ASP A 270 12.39 2.48 -11.01
CA ASP A 270 11.35 1.59 -10.49
C ASP A 270 9.97 2.00 -11.01
N ILE A 271 9.75 1.67 -12.27
CA ILE A 271 8.63 2.17 -13.07
C ILE A 271 7.36 1.34 -12.79
N VAL A 272 6.27 2.04 -12.47
CA VAL A 272 4.95 1.41 -12.23
C VAL A 272 4.11 1.43 -13.50
N SER A 273 3.58 0.27 -13.88
CA SER A 273 2.68 0.15 -15.03
C SER A 273 1.44 -0.70 -14.73
N CYS A 274 0.29 -0.28 -15.24
CA CYS A 274 -0.87 -1.17 -15.26
C CYS A 274 -0.78 -2.16 -16.43
N PRO A 275 -1.59 -3.23 -16.47
CA PRO A 275 -1.48 -4.23 -17.52
C PRO A 275 -1.75 -3.74 -18.95
N GLY A 276 -2.41 -2.59 -19.14
CA GLY A 276 -2.66 -2.04 -20.49
C GLY A 276 -3.37 -3.02 -21.42
N THR A 277 -3.11 -2.91 -22.73
CA THR A 277 -3.67 -3.82 -23.75
C THR A 277 -3.15 -5.26 -23.67
N ASP A 278 -2.11 -5.53 -22.87
CA ASP A 278 -1.45 -6.83 -22.80
C ASP A 278 -2.39 -7.89 -22.20
N SER A 279 -3.20 -7.51 -21.21
CA SER A 279 -4.23 -8.39 -20.64
C SER A 279 -5.54 -7.69 -20.24
N CYS A 280 -5.58 -6.36 -20.13
CA CYS A 280 -6.78 -5.65 -19.68
C CYS A 280 -7.73 -5.34 -20.84
N LYS A 281 -8.98 -5.81 -20.75
CA LYS A 281 -10.05 -5.51 -21.74
C LYS A 281 -10.44 -4.03 -21.82
N LEU A 282 -10.03 -3.21 -20.85
CA LEU A 282 -10.26 -1.76 -20.85
C LEU A 282 -9.02 -0.97 -21.31
N GLY A 283 -7.91 -1.66 -21.59
CA GLY A 283 -6.70 -1.05 -22.10
C GLY A 283 -6.93 -0.42 -23.46
N ILE A 284 -6.41 0.80 -23.64
CA ILE A 284 -6.42 1.54 -24.91
C ILE A 284 -5.00 1.55 -25.49
N THR A 285 -3.98 1.61 -24.63
CA THR A 285 -2.57 1.62 -25.00
C THR A 285 -1.78 0.50 -24.30
N ALA A 286 -0.65 0.12 -24.90
CA ALA A 286 0.28 -0.89 -24.40
C ALA A 286 1.18 -0.30 -23.30
N SER A 287 0.63 -0.12 -22.10
CA SER A 287 1.36 0.51 -21.00
C SER A 287 2.54 -0.31 -20.49
N MET A 288 2.51 -1.64 -20.54
CA MET A 288 3.69 -2.44 -20.13
C MET A 288 4.81 -2.32 -21.16
N GLY A 289 4.49 -2.33 -22.46
CA GLY A 289 5.48 -2.07 -23.52
C GLY A 289 6.12 -0.68 -23.43
N LEU A 290 5.34 0.35 -23.11
CA LEU A 290 5.88 1.69 -22.80
C LEU A 290 6.79 1.65 -21.56
N GLY A 291 6.38 0.92 -20.52
CA GLY A 291 7.16 0.74 -19.29
C GLY A 291 8.54 0.16 -19.56
N GLN A 292 8.61 -0.91 -20.37
CA GLN A 292 9.87 -1.53 -20.78
C GLN A 292 10.78 -0.55 -21.53
N ALA A 293 10.22 0.17 -22.51
CA ALA A 293 10.99 1.16 -23.27
C ALA A 293 11.51 2.32 -22.40
N LEU A 294 10.74 2.71 -21.38
CA LEU A 294 11.16 3.74 -20.42
C LEU A 294 12.24 3.24 -19.47
N ILE A 295 12.20 1.98 -19.03
CA ILE A 295 13.29 1.38 -18.23
C ILE A 295 14.61 1.46 -19.01
N GLU A 296 14.61 1.00 -20.26
CA GLU A 296 15.79 1.06 -21.14
C GLU A 296 16.27 2.50 -21.36
N THR A 297 15.34 3.43 -21.57
CA THR A 297 15.66 4.84 -21.77
C THR A 297 16.29 5.46 -20.53
N VAL A 298 15.66 5.30 -19.36
CA VAL A 298 16.12 5.91 -18.10
C VAL A 298 17.45 5.32 -17.65
N ASN A 299 17.69 4.03 -17.86
CA ASN A 299 18.98 3.39 -17.59
C ASN A 299 20.12 3.96 -18.46
N GLY A 300 19.80 4.54 -19.63
CA GLY A 300 20.76 5.24 -20.49
C GLY A 300 20.98 6.72 -20.13
N LEU A 301 20.24 7.27 -19.17
CA LEU A 301 20.34 8.66 -18.74
C LEU A 301 21.22 8.79 -17.48
N ASP A 302 21.87 9.94 -17.33
CA ASP A 302 22.48 10.30 -16.06
C ASP A 302 21.39 10.65 -15.03
N THR A 303 21.20 9.75 -14.07
CA THR A 303 20.27 9.89 -12.94
C THR A 303 21.00 10.04 -11.61
N SER A 304 22.24 10.55 -11.63
CA SER A 304 23.06 10.71 -10.41
C SER A 304 22.56 11.78 -9.45
N ASP A 305 21.72 12.72 -9.90
CA ASP A 305 21.13 13.75 -9.06
C ASP A 305 20.20 13.13 -7.99
N PRO A 306 20.40 13.40 -6.68
CA PRO A 306 19.61 12.79 -5.61
C PRO A 306 18.11 13.10 -5.63
N LEU A 307 17.68 14.21 -6.24
CA LEU A 307 16.27 14.53 -6.42
C LEU A 307 15.68 13.75 -7.60
N VAL A 308 16.45 13.59 -8.68
CA VAL A 308 16.05 12.77 -9.83
C VAL A 308 15.89 11.31 -9.43
N GLN A 309 16.79 10.76 -8.61
CA GLN A 309 16.68 9.38 -8.10
C GLN A 309 15.37 9.11 -7.37
N LYS A 310 14.80 10.11 -6.68
CA LYS A 310 13.55 10.02 -5.91
C LYS A 310 12.30 10.28 -6.75
N MET A 311 12.44 10.58 -8.04
CA MET A 311 11.28 10.77 -8.91
C MET A 311 10.60 9.43 -9.18
N HIS A 312 9.28 9.46 -9.38
CA HIS A 312 8.51 8.31 -9.80
C HIS A 312 7.95 8.49 -11.20
N ILE A 313 8.09 7.44 -12.01
CA ILE A 313 7.44 7.32 -13.31
C ILE A 313 6.31 6.31 -13.18
N LYS A 314 5.08 6.70 -13.51
CA LYS A 314 3.94 5.79 -13.47
C LYS A 314 3.03 5.95 -14.68
N MET A 315 2.46 4.84 -15.15
CA MET A 315 1.66 4.86 -16.39
C MET A 315 0.40 4.03 -16.34
N SER A 316 -0.61 4.46 -17.08
CA SER A 316 -1.88 3.74 -17.23
C SER A 316 -2.29 3.63 -18.69
N GLY A 317 -2.62 2.42 -19.14
CA GLY A 317 -3.09 2.18 -20.51
C GLY A 317 -4.48 2.76 -20.85
N CYS A 318 -5.15 3.45 -19.91
CA CYS A 318 -6.43 4.12 -20.12
C CYS A 318 -6.72 5.16 -19.01
N PRO A 319 -7.74 6.03 -19.17
CA PRO A 319 -8.12 7.06 -18.18
C PRO A 319 -8.61 6.55 -16.80
N ASN A 320 -8.64 5.24 -16.56
CA ASN A 320 -9.01 4.68 -15.25
C ASN A 320 -7.93 4.90 -14.18
N GLY A 321 -6.68 5.21 -14.57
CA GLY A 321 -5.60 5.57 -13.64
C GLY A 321 -5.15 4.43 -12.72
N CYS A 322 -5.21 3.18 -13.18
CA CYS A 322 -4.84 2.01 -12.36
C CYS A 322 -3.36 1.99 -11.97
N GLY A 323 -2.47 2.51 -12.82
CA GLY A 323 -1.05 2.68 -12.51
C GLY A 323 -0.74 3.99 -11.75
N LEU A 324 -1.75 4.75 -11.34
CA LEU A 324 -1.57 5.95 -10.49
C LEU A 324 -0.77 7.09 -11.14
N HIS A 325 -0.89 7.30 -12.45
CA HIS A 325 -0.17 8.35 -13.20
C HIS A 325 -0.40 9.78 -12.66
N HIS A 326 -1.54 10.07 -12.03
CA HIS A 326 -1.83 11.40 -11.47
C HIS A 326 -0.97 11.79 -10.26
N ILE A 327 -0.30 10.82 -9.61
CA ILE A 327 0.52 11.04 -8.42
C ILE A 327 1.99 10.68 -8.68
N ALA A 328 2.38 10.64 -9.94
CA ALA A 328 3.76 10.45 -10.37
C ALA A 328 4.42 11.81 -10.62
N ASN A 329 5.75 11.87 -10.58
CA ASN A 329 6.48 13.03 -11.10
C ASN A 329 6.36 13.09 -12.62
N ILE A 330 6.37 11.93 -13.27
CA ILE A 330 6.12 11.78 -14.71
C ILE A 330 5.02 10.72 -14.89
N GLY A 331 3.84 11.16 -15.32
CA GLY A 331 2.65 10.34 -15.49
C GLY A 331 2.26 10.14 -16.95
N PHE A 332 1.95 8.91 -17.36
CA PHE A 332 1.46 8.58 -18.71
C PHE A 332 0.06 7.96 -18.71
#